data_AF-A0A9W3DR15-F1
#
_entry.id   AF-A0A9W3DR15-F1
#
_cell.length_a   1.000
_cell.length_b   1.000
_cell.length_c   1.000
_cell.angle_alpha   90.00
_cell.angle_beta   90.00
_cell.angle_gamma   90.00
#
_symmetry.space_group_name_H-M   'P 1'
#
loop_
_entity.id
_entity.type
_entity.pdbx_description
1 polymer ?
#
loop_
_entity_poly.entity_id
_entity_poly.type
_entity_poly.pdbx_seq_one_letter_code
_entity_poly.pdbx_strand_id
1 'polypeptide(L)'
;MAESSSSSSSPPSPTEEIVRLIKRLSAYVTFKMSSLFSTSIPNLDSRSIGAIAGLAIAVIFTWRAIRRPPGEPRRRQPKRRTMQSAESSSSSAAAAQSDVSLPHEDNGVQDVVDHFFQPVKPTLGQIVRQKLSEGRKVTCRLLGVILEESSPEELQKQATVRSSVLEVLLEITKYSDLYLMERVLDDESEARVLQALETAGVFNSGGLVKDKVLFCSTEIGRTSFVRQIEPDWHIDTNPEISTQLARFIKYQLHVSALKPERTAPNVFTSQSIEQFFGCA
;
A
#
# COMPACT_ATOMS: atom_id res chain seq x y z
N MET A 1 43.28 26.66 -50.81
CA MET A 1 44.43 26.32 -49.96
C MET A 1 44.02 26.67 -48.55
N ALA A 2 43.83 25.77 -47.59
CA ALA A 2 44.59 24.57 -47.26
C ALA A 2 43.71 23.36 -46.85
N GLU A 3 44.38 22.24 -46.63
CA GLU A 3 43.95 20.85 -46.71
C GLU A 3 43.17 20.28 -45.50
N SER A 4 42.34 19.29 -45.86
CA SER A 4 41.99 18.03 -45.21
C SER A 4 42.62 17.64 -43.87
N SER A 5 41.78 17.17 -42.94
CA SER A 5 42.08 16.04 -42.04
C SER A 5 40.76 15.40 -41.57
N SER A 6 40.33 14.35 -42.26
CA SER A 6 39.21 13.50 -41.88
C SER A 6 39.68 12.43 -40.89
N SER A 7 39.31 12.54 -39.62
CA SER A 7 39.42 11.46 -38.64
C SER A 7 38.11 10.68 -38.58
N SER A 8 38.10 9.50 -39.21
CA SER A 8 37.03 8.53 -39.09
C SER A 8 37.09 7.85 -37.72
N SER A 9 36.24 8.24 -36.78
CA SER A 9 36.03 7.50 -35.52
C SER A 9 34.98 6.42 -35.74
N SER A 10 35.42 5.16 -35.84
CA SER A 10 34.56 3.98 -35.81
C SER A 10 33.78 3.88 -34.50
N PRO A 11 32.52 3.39 -34.50
CA PRO A 11 31.74 3.23 -33.27
C PRO A 11 32.40 2.20 -32.34
N PRO A 12 32.41 2.43 -31.02
CA PRO A 12 32.98 1.49 -30.07
C PRO A 12 32.20 0.17 -30.09
N SER A 13 32.93 -0.94 -30.04
CA SER A 13 32.33 -2.27 -30.00
C SER A 13 31.51 -2.45 -28.71
N PRO A 14 30.42 -3.23 -28.74
CA PRO A 14 29.51 -3.40 -27.59
C PRO A 14 30.21 -3.94 -26.33
N THR A 15 31.35 -4.62 -26.49
CA THR A 15 32.16 -5.12 -25.38
C THR A 15 32.88 -4.00 -24.62
N GLU A 16 33.34 -2.94 -25.30
CA GLU A 16 33.99 -1.80 -24.65
C GLU A 16 33.00 -0.93 -23.86
N GLU A 17 31.77 -0.82 -24.35
CA GLU A 17 30.70 -0.10 -23.67
C GLU A 17 30.28 -0.81 -22.39
N ILE A 18 30.18 -2.15 -22.43
CA ILE A 18 29.93 -3.00 -21.26
C ILE A 18 31.08 -2.87 -20.25
N VAL A 19 32.34 -2.87 -20.68
CA VAL A 19 33.49 -2.71 -19.77
C VAL A 19 33.48 -1.32 -19.11
N ARG A 20 33.08 -0.26 -19.82
CA ARG A 20 32.91 1.08 -19.24
C ARG A 20 31.74 1.15 -18.26
N LEU A 21 30.63 0.49 -18.56
CA LEU A 21 29.48 0.35 -17.66
C LEU A 21 29.86 -0.41 -16.39
N ILE A 22 30.59 -1.53 -16.52
CA ILE A 22 31.09 -2.31 -15.39
C ILE A 22 32.05 -1.49 -14.53
N LYS A 23 32.96 -0.70 -15.13
CA LYS A 23 33.87 0.17 -14.38
C LYS A 23 33.14 1.32 -13.65
N ARG A 24 32.07 1.87 -14.24
CA ARG A 24 31.23 2.88 -13.56
C ARG A 24 30.40 2.27 -12.43
N LEU A 25 29.85 1.07 -12.64
CA LEU A 25 29.12 0.31 -11.62
C LEU A 25 30.02 -0.14 -10.48
N SER A 26 31.25 -0.59 -10.76
CA SER A 26 32.19 -1.01 -9.72
C SER A 26 32.59 0.18 -8.84
N ALA A 27 32.88 1.34 -9.44
CA ALA A 27 33.18 2.55 -8.68
C ALA A 27 31.99 3.02 -7.82
N TYR A 28 30.76 2.87 -8.32
CA TYR A 28 29.54 3.22 -7.60
C TYR A 28 29.22 2.26 -6.44
N VAL A 29 29.49 0.96 -6.61
CA VAL A 29 29.26 -0.06 -5.58
C VAL A 29 30.33 0.01 -4.48
N THR A 30 31.59 0.28 -4.82
CA THR A 30 32.67 0.41 -3.82
C THR A 30 32.49 1.63 -2.92
N PHE A 31 31.87 2.72 -3.39
CA PHE A 31 31.55 3.89 -2.55
C PHE A 31 30.40 3.62 -1.56
N LYS A 32 29.55 2.62 -1.81
CA LYS A 32 28.35 2.33 -0.99
C LYS A 32 28.46 1.12 -0.05
N MET A 33 29.47 0.27 -0.19
CA MET A 33 29.64 -0.91 0.68
C MET A 33 30.59 -0.70 1.87
N SER A 34 31.32 0.43 1.94
CA SER A 34 32.18 0.72 3.09
C SER A 34 31.40 1.02 4.38
N SER A 35 30.09 1.30 4.32
CA SER A 35 29.25 1.52 5.52
C SER A 35 28.45 0.28 5.96
N LEU A 36 28.46 -0.83 5.19
CA LEU A 36 27.64 -2.02 5.47
C LEU A 36 28.44 -3.20 6.04
N PHE A 37 29.77 -3.14 6.08
CA PHE A 37 30.62 -4.21 6.62
C PHE A 37 31.16 -3.97 8.03
N SER A 38 30.68 -2.93 8.73
CA SER A 38 31.05 -2.67 10.13
C SER A 38 30.04 -3.17 11.16
N THR A 39 28.99 -3.88 10.74
CA THR A 39 28.13 -4.59 11.70
C THR A 39 28.74 -5.95 12.00
N SER A 40 29.42 -6.03 13.15
CA SER A 40 29.83 -7.27 13.81
C SER A 40 28.74 -8.34 13.69
N ILE A 41 29.11 -9.54 13.22
CA ILE A 41 28.27 -10.74 13.30
C ILE A 41 28.37 -11.25 14.73
N PRO A 42 27.35 -11.09 15.61
CA PRO A 42 27.34 -11.77 16.89
C PRO A 42 26.91 -13.22 16.65
N ASN A 43 27.38 -14.12 17.52
CA ASN A 43 27.15 -15.57 17.52
C ASN A 43 25.89 -16.04 16.77
N LEU A 44 26.10 -16.79 15.68
CA LEU A 44 25.05 -17.43 14.92
C LEU A 44 24.61 -18.71 15.64
N ASP A 45 23.39 -18.71 16.17
CA ASP A 45 22.74 -19.92 16.69
C ASP A 45 22.67 -21.01 15.61
N SER A 46 22.90 -22.26 16.02
CA SER A 46 22.90 -23.47 15.16
C SER A 46 21.63 -23.66 14.32
N ARG A 47 20.52 -22.99 14.68
CA ARG A 47 19.26 -22.97 13.93
C ARG A 47 19.30 -22.11 12.66
N SER A 48 20.17 -21.10 12.59
CA SER A 48 20.30 -20.19 11.44
C SER A 48 21.08 -20.82 10.27
N ILE A 49 22.04 -21.70 10.59
CA ILE A 49 22.90 -22.37 9.60
C ILE A 49 22.07 -23.25 8.65
N GLY A 50 21.04 -23.92 9.18
CA GLY A 50 20.13 -24.75 8.36
C GLY A 50 19.30 -23.94 7.36
N ALA A 51 18.89 -22.72 7.73
CA ALA A 51 18.12 -21.84 6.85
C ALA A 51 18.98 -21.30 5.69
N ILE A 52 20.23 -20.93 5.98
CA ILE A 52 21.18 -20.45 4.97
C ILE A 52 21.57 -21.58 4.01
N ALA A 53 21.84 -22.78 4.53
CA ALA A 53 22.11 -23.95 3.71
C ALA A 53 20.90 -24.33 2.84
N GLY A 54 19.69 -24.30 3.40
CA GLY A 54 18.44 -24.55 2.69
C GLY A 54 18.20 -23.55 1.55
N LEU A 55 18.45 -22.26 1.79
CA LEU A 55 18.33 -21.22 0.78
C LEU A 55 19.34 -21.43 -0.37
N ALA A 56 20.60 -21.73 -0.04
CA ALA A 56 21.63 -22.00 -1.05
C ALA A 56 21.26 -23.19 -1.94
N ILE A 57 20.73 -24.27 -1.35
CA ILE A 57 20.25 -25.44 -2.08
C ILE A 57 19.05 -25.07 -2.97
N ALA A 58 18.07 -24.34 -2.45
CA ALA A 58 16.90 -23.91 -3.22
C ALA A 58 17.28 -23.06 -4.44
N VAL A 59 18.25 -22.15 -4.29
CA VAL A 59 18.78 -21.34 -5.40
C VAL A 59 19.47 -22.22 -6.44
N ILE A 60 20.27 -23.21 -6.03
CA ILE A 60 20.93 -24.14 -6.97
C ILE A 60 19.90 -24.99 -7.73
N PHE A 61 18.87 -25.50 -7.05
CA PHE A 61 17.83 -26.32 -7.69
C PHE A 61 16.93 -25.53 -8.64
N THR A 62 16.53 -24.31 -8.25
CA THR A 62 15.76 -23.41 -9.13
C THR A 62 16.59 -23.00 -10.35
N TRP A 63 17.87 -22.67 -10.16
CA TRP A 63 18.79 -22.38 -11.26
C TRP A 63 19.01 -23.58 -12.19
N ARG A 64 19.08 -24.80 -11.64
CA ARG A 64 19.23 -26.04 -12.42
C ARG A 64 17.94 -26.43 -13.15
N ALA A 65 16.77 -26.08 -12.63
CA ALA A 65 15.48 -26.28 -13.29
C ALA A 65 15.30 -25.34 -14.50
N ILE A 66 15.76 -24.09 -14.38
CA ILE A 66 15.69 -23.09 -15.45
C ILE A 66 16.64 -23.43 -16.61
N ARG A 67 17.71 -24.20 -16.36
CA ARG A 67 18.68 -24.62 -17.40
C ARG A 67 18.33 -25.93 -18.13
N ARG A 68 17.20 -26.59 -17.85
CA ARG A 68 16.78 -27.76 -18.64
C ARG A 68 15.93 -27.30 -19.84
N PRO A 69 16.26 -27.68 -21.09
CA PRO A 69 15.44 -27.35 -22.24
C PRO A 69 14.08 -28.07 -22.17
N PRO A 70 12.98 -27.46 -22.66
CA PRO A 70 11.66 -28.06 -22.59
C PRO A 70 11.53 -29.16 -23.65
N GLY A 71 11.66 -30.41 -23.20
CA GLY A 71 11.36 -31.61 -23.98
C GLY A 71 10.00 -32.20 -23.61
N GLU A 72 9.03 -31.99 -24.51
CA GLU A 72 7.84 -32.82 -24.80
C GLU A 72 6.61 -32.75 -23.85
N PRO A 73 5.40 -32.43 -24.37
CA PRO A 73 4.16 -32.43 -23.59
C PRO A 73 3.55 -33.83 -23.48
N ARG A 74 3.41 -34.29 -22.24
CA ARG A 74 2.71 -35.54 -21.86
C ARG A 74 1.21 -35.43 -22.19
N ARG A 75 0.79 -36.19 -23.20
CA ARG A 75 -0.58 -36.35 -23.72
C ARG A 75 -1.56 -36.70 -22.59
N ARG A 76 -2.57 -35.84 -22.38
CA ARG A 76 -3.73 -36.08 -21.51
C ARG A 76 -4.58 -37.23 -22.09
N GLN A 77 -4.84 -38.27 -21.31
CA GLN A 77 -5.93 -39.22 -21.60
C GLN A 77 -7.16 -38.86 -20.76
N PRO A 78 -8.36 -38.72 -21.36
CA PRO A 78 -9.60 -38.68 -20.61
C PRO A 78 -10.14 -40.08 -20.31
N LYS A 79 -10.80 -40.12 -19.17
CA LYS A 79 -11.31 -41.26 -18.40
C LYS A 79 -12.56 -41.87 -19.05
N ARG A 80 -12.54 -43.18 -19.22
CA ARG A 80 -13.68 -44.05 -19.56
C ARG A 80 -14.76 -43.93 -18.47
N ARG A 81 -16.00 -43.56 -18.82
CA ARG A 81 -17.21 -43.90 -18.06
C ARG A 81 -18.33 -44.26 -19.02
N THR A 82 -18.83 -45.47 -18.86
CA THR A 82 -19.95 -46.07 -19.59
C THR A 82 -21.13 -46.19 -18.62
N MET A 83 -22.34 -46.06 -19.18
CA MET A 83 -23.67 -46.38 -18.65
C MET A 83 -24.30 -45.40 -17.64
N GLN A 84 -25.47 -44.84 -17.99
CA GLN A 84 -26.75 -45.50 -17.74
C GLN A 84 -27.90 -44.87 -18.53
N SER A 85 -28.81 -45.75 -18.94
CA SER A 85 -30.01 -45.52 -19.75
C SER A 85 -31.10 -44.73 -19.03
N ALA A 86 -31.91 -44.06 -19.84
CA ALA A 86 -33.17 -43.44 -19.49
C ALA A 86 -34.31 -44.48 -19.32
N GLU A 87 -35.49 -43.96 -18.92
CA GLU A 87 -36.79 -44.62 -18.63
C GLU A 87 -36.98 -44.91 -17.13
N SER A 88 -38.09 -44.60 -16.45
CA SER A 88 -39.44 -44.13 -16.80
C SER A 88 -40.13 -43.61 -15.50
N SER A 89 -41.00 -42.61 -15.60
CA SER A 89 -42.47 -42.66 -15.33
C SER A 89 -42.94 -41.97 -14.03
N SER A 90 -43.66 -40.85 -14.23
CA SER A 90 -44.92 -40.40 -13.62
C SER A 90 -45.33 -40.86 -12.20
N SER A 91 -45.69 -39.91 -11.33
CA SER A 91 -47.10 -39.54 -11.04
C SER A 91 -47.24 -38.63 -9.81
N SER A 92 -48.38 -37.95 -9.76
CA SER A 92 -48.77 -36.75 -9.03
C SER A 92 -49.61 -37.00 -7.75
N ALA A 93 -49.84 -35.91 -6.99
CA ALA A 93 -50.90 -35.61 -5.98
C ALA A 93 -50.34 -35.41 -4.56
N ALA A 94 -50.37 -34.23 -3.92
CA ALA A 94 -51.47 -33.35 -3.48
C ALA A 94 -52.05 -33.71 -2.09
N ALA A 95 -52.29 -32.66 -1.28
CA ALA A 95 -52.99 -32.60 0.02
C ALA A 95 -52.19 -33.09 1.26
N ALA A 96 -52.41 -32.63 2.49
CA ALA A 96 -52.94 -31.39 3.08
C ALA A 96 -52.60 -31.47 4.58
N GLN A 97 -52.43 -30.30 5.21
CA GLN A 97 -52.59 -29.93 6.62
C GLN A 97 -52.93 -31.00 7.67
N SER A 98 -52.24 -30.96 8.84
CA SER A 98 -52.85 -30.60 10.15
C SER A 98 -51.91 -30.83 11.34
N ASP A 99 -51.85 -29.82 12.22
CA ASP A 99 -51.82 -29.83 13.69
C ASP A 99 -50.67 -30.40 14.55
N VAL A 100 -50.15 -29.47 15.38
CA VAL A 100 -50.01 -29.55 16.86
C VAL A 100 -48.88 -30.40 17.45
N SER A 101 -47.86 -29.70 17.99
CA SER A 101 -47.34 -29.80 19.38
C SER A 101 -45.82 -29.63 19.45
N LEU A 102 -45.36 -28.63 20.20
CA LEU A 102 -44.10 -28.65 20.93
C LEU A 102 -44.35 -29.39 22.25
N PRO A 103 -43.40 -30.16 22.82
CA PRO A 103 -42.28 -29.51 23.50
C PRO A 103 -40.94 -30.26 23.50
N HIS A 104 -39.94 -29.55 24.03
CA HIS A 104 -38.84 -30.06 24.86
C HIS A 104 -37.54 -30.48 24.16
N GLU A 105 -36.50 -29.71 24.49
CA GLU A 105 -35.07 -30.04 24.52
C GLU A 105 -34.31 -30.25 23.22
N ASP A 106 -33.66 -29.18 22.76
CA ASP A 106 -32.20 -29.21 22.60
C ASP A 106 -31.63 -27.77 22.58
N ASN A 107 -31.56 -27.13 23.76
CA ASN A 107 -30.95 -25.79 23.90
C ASN A 107 -29.43 -25.88 24.20
N GLY A 108 -28.80 -27.04 23.98
CA GLY A 108 -27.39 -27.28 24.27
C GLY A 108 -26.45 -27.20 23.07
N VAL A 109 -26.98 -27.28 21.84
CA VAL A 109 -26.13 -27.36 20.63
C VAL A 109 -26.02 -26.01 19.89
N GLN A 110 -26.94 -25.07 20.11
CA GLN A 110 -26.83 -23.72 19.53
C GLN A 110 -25.79 -22.83 20.24
N ASP A 111 -25.62 -22.99 21.56
CA ASP A 111 -24.74 -22.14 22.37
C ASP A 111 -23.24 -22.48 22.16
N VAL A 112 -22.94 -23.74 21.83
CA VAL A 112 -21.56 -24.18 21.56
C VAL A 112 -21.09 -23.66 20.21
N VAL A 113 -21.94 -23.57 19.19
CA VAL A 113 -21.53 -23.10 17.86
C VAL A 113 -21.34 -21.58 17.85
N ASP A 114 -22.14 -20.81 18.59
CA ASP A 114 -22.02 -19.35 18.65
C ASP A 114 -20.75 -18.87 19.37
N HIS A 115 -20.22 -19.66 20.32
CA HIS A 115 -18.96 -19.35 21.00
C HIS A 115 -17.70 -19.54 20.14
N PHE A 116 -17.78 -20.33 19.07
CA PHE A 116 -16.65 -20.53 18.14
C PHE A 116 -16.58 -19.50 17.01
N PHE A 117 -17.65 -18.72 16.78
CA PHE A 117 -17.72 -17.69 15.74
C PHE A 117 -17.86 -16.28 16.30
N GLN A 118 -17.21 -15.98 17.42
CA GLN A 118 -17.04 -14.58 17.80
C GLN A 118 -16.29 -13.85 16.66
N PRO A 119 -16.88 -12.82 16.03
CA PRO A 119 -16.21 -12.09 14.97
C PRO A 119 -14.93 -11.49 15.55
N VAL A 120 -13.77 -12.01 15.14
CA VAL A 120 -12.49 -11.42 15.54
C VAL A 120 -12.51 -9.97 15.05
N LYS A 121 -12.44 -9.01 15.98
CA LYS A 121 -12.36 -7.59 15.63
C LYS A 121 -11.19 -7.42 14.65
N PRO A 122 -11.42 -6.86 13.45
CA PRO A 122 -10.37 -6.75 12.46
C PRO A 122 -9.23 -5.88 13.01
N THR A 123 -7.99 -6.26 12.71
CA THR A 123 -6.82 -5.46 13.08
C THR A 123 -6.81 -4.14 12.30
N LEU A 124 -6.10 -3.12 12.77
CA LEU A 124 -5.98 -1.86 12.06
C LEU A 124 -5.51 -2.06 10.61
N GLY A 125 -4.52 -2.92 10.39
CA GLY A 125 -4.06 -3.26 9.03
C GLY A 125 -5.13 -3.87 8.14
N GLN A 126 -5.98 -4.74 8.69
CA GLN A 126 -7.12 -5.29 7.95
C GLN A 126 -8.15 -4.20 7.62
N ILE A 127 -8.44 -3.30 8.56
CA ILE A 127 -9.37 -2.18 8.35
C ILE A 127 -8.82 -1.23 7.29
N VAL A 128 -7.56 -0.80 7.40
CA VAL A 128 -6.90 0.09 6.43
C VAL A 128 -6.92 -0.52 5.05
N ARG A 129 -6.49 -1.78 4.90
CA ARG A 129 -6.49 -2.50 3.62
C ARG A 129 -7.90 -2.60 3.03
N GLN A 130 -8.90 -2.93 3.84
CA GLN A 130 -10.29 -3.03 3.39
C GLN A 130 -10.84 -1.67 2.96
N LYS A 131 -10.65 -0.64 3.77
CA LYS A 131 -11.15 0.72 3.53
C LYS A 131 -10.51 1.36 2.31
N LEU A 132 -9.20 1.19 2.12
CA LEU A 132 -8.50 1.74 0.95
C LEU A 132 -8.81 0.95 -0.34
N SER A 133 -9.44 -0.22 -0.26
CA SER A 133 -9.87 -1.02 -1.43
C SER A 133 -8.76 -1.25 -2.46
N GLU A 134 -7.55 -1.56 -1.99
CA GLU A 134 -6.33 -1.72 -2.80
C GLU A 134 -5.86 -0.45 -3.54
N GLY A 135 -6.24 0.74 -3.03
CA GLY A 135 -5.72 2.02 -3.52
C GLY A 135 -4.19 2.05 -3.47
N ARG A 136 -3.55 2.19 -4.63
CA ARG A 136 -2.10 2.10 -4.77
C ARG A 136 -1.41 3.37 -4.31
N LYS A 137 -2.03 4.53 -4.56
CA LYS A 137 -1.49 5.84 -4.18
C LYS A 137 -2.49 6.60 -3.32
N VAL A 138 -2.02 7.17 -2.22
CA VAL A 138 -2.79 8.00 -1.30
C VAL A 138 -2.12 9.36 -1.20
N THR A 139 -2.89 10.43 -1.30
CA THR A 139 -2.44 11.79 -0.99
C THR A 139 -3.17 12.29 0.25
N CYS A 140 -2.45 12.97 1.13
CA CYS A 140 -2.99 13.45 2.40
C CYS A 140 -2.51 14.86 2.70
N ARG A 141 -3.45 15.74 3.04
CA ARG A 141 -3.14 17.05 3.61
C ARG A 141 -2.50 16.91 5.00
N LEU A 142 -1.61 17.82 5.39
CA LEU A 142 -1.01 17.81 6.73
C LEU A 142 -1.89 18.54 7.75
N LEU A 143 -2.24 19.80 7.50
CA LEU A 143 -2.99 20.67 8.42
C LEU A 143 -4.38 20.10 8.74
N GLY A 144 -4.67 20.02 10.04
CA GLY A 144 -5.93 19.50 10.59
C GLY A 144 -6.13 17.99 10.42
N VAL A 145 -5.27 17.29 9.68
CA VAL A 145 -5.33 15.82 9.52
C VAL A 145 -4.23 15.17 10.34
N ILE A 146 -2.96 15.46 10.02
CA ILE A 146 -1.76 14.89 10.66
C ILE A 146 -1.18 15.87 11.67
N LEU A 147 -1.21 17.17 11.34
CA LEU A 147 -0.78 18.24 12.22
C LEU A 147 -1.96 18.75 13.06
N GLU A 148 -1.67 19.23 14.27
CA GLU A 148 -2.65 19.91 15.12
C GLU A 148 -3.05 21.26 14.54
N GLU A 149 -2.11 21.93 13.87
CA GLU A 149 -2.32 23.24 13.26
C GLU A 149 -3.37 23.18 12.14
N SER A 150 -4.14 24.25 12.01
CA SER A 150 -5.28 24.35 11.07
C SER A 150 -5.06 25.34 9.93
N SER A 151 -4.02 26.18 10.03
CA SER A 151 -3.71 27.24 9.07
C SER A 151 -2.20 27.29 8.76
N PRO A 152 -1.81 27.75 7.55
CA PRO A 152 -0.40 27.86 7.20
C PRO A 152 0.34 28.94 8.00
N GLU A 153 -0.37 29.93 8.55
CA GLU A 153 0.18 30.96 9.43
C GLU A 153 0.64 30.38 10.78
N GLU A 154 -0.04 29.34 11.29
CA GLU A 154 0.37 28.65 12.51
C GLU A 154 1.70 27.91 12.32
N LEU A 155 1.97 27.39 11.11
CA LEU A 155 3.23 26.72 10.77
C LEU A 155 4.45 27.63 10.86
N GLN A 156 4.26 28.96 10.84
CA GLN A 156 5.33 29.91 11.05
C GLN A 156 5.87 29.88 12.49
N LYS A 157 5.07 29.41 13.44
CA LYS A 157 5.39 29.36 14.86
C LYS A 157 5.86 27.97 15.27
N GLN A 158 5.11 26.93 14.87
CA GLN A 158 5.35 25.55 15.26
C GLN A 158 4.65 24.58 14.32
N ALA A 159 5.04 23.31 14.37
CA ALA A 159 4.34 22.20 13.74
C ALA A 159 4.29 21.03 14.71
N THR A 160 3.09 20.50 14.97
CA THR A 160 2.86 19.48 16.00
C THR A 160 2.14 18.29 15.39
N VAL A 161 2.78 17.12 15.38
CA VAL A 161 2.17 15.90 14.85
C VAL A 161 1.21 15.31 15.88
N ARG A 162 -0.01 15.01 15.45
CA ARG A 162 -1.03 14.34 16.27
C ARG A 162 -0.63 12.89 16.52
N SER A 163 -0.30 12.56 17.77
CA SER A 163 0.14 11.21 18.16
C SER A 163 -0.87 10.11 17.80
N SER A 164 -2.18 10.41 17.86
CA SER A 164 -3.26 9.47 17.53
C SER A 164 -3.27 9.03 16.06
N VAL A 165 -2.68 9.82 15.16
CA VAL A 165 -2.67 9.54 13.72
C VAL A 165 -1.53 8.59 13.33
N LEU A 166 -0.48 8.48 14.14
CA LEU A 166 0.76 7.80 13.77
C LEU A 166 0.54 6.33 13.39
N GLU A 167 -0.24 5.59 14.18
CA GLU A 167 -0.49 4.17 13.91
C GLU A 167 -1.21 3.98 12.57
N VAL A 168 -2.22 4.80 12.31
CA VAL A 168 -2.98 4.81 11.05
C VAL A 168 -2.07 5.17 9.87
N LEU A 169 -1.27 6.23 10.01
CA LEU A 169 -0.36 6.71 8.98
C LEU A 169 0.64 5.63 8.58
N LEU A 170 1.29 5.01 9.57
CA LEU A 170 2.25 3.93 9.36
C LEU A 170 1.59 2.71 8.72
N GLU A 171 0.36 2.39 9.09
CA GLU A 171 -0.37 1.28 8.49
C GLU A 171 -0.76 1.55 7.02
N ILE A 172 -1.15 2.79 6.68
CA ILE A 172 -1.40 3.19 5.29
C ILE A 172 -0.14 2.97 4.43
N THR A 173 1.05 3.34 4.94
CA THR A 173 2.31 3.19 4.19
C THR A 173 2.69 1.73 3.88
N LYS A 174 2.12 0.75 4.59
CA LYS A 174 2.35 -0.68 4.29
C LYS A 174 1.59 -1.16 3.05
N TYR A 175 0.48 -0.52 2.71
CA TYR A 175 -0.42 -0.96 1.65
C TYR A 175 -0.50 0.01 0.46
N SER A 176 -0.13 1.26 0.68
CA SER A 176 -0.26 2.33 -0.31
C SER A 176 0.98 3.22 -0.34
N ASP A 177 1.28 3.72 -1.52
CA ASP A 177 2.26 4.76 -1.74
C ASP A 177 1.70 6.12 -1.28
N LEU A 178 2.11 6.53 -0.08
CA LEU A 178 1.60 7.73 0.57
C LEU A 178 2.43 8.97 0.22
N TYR A 179 1.73 10.04 -0.13
CA TYR A 179 2.28 11.38 -0.32
C TYR A 179 1.60 12.35 0.65
N LEU A 180 2.40 13.09 1.40
CA LEU A 180 1.94 14.17 2.26
C LEU A 180 2.10 15.49 1.53
N MET A 181 1.19 16.42 1.73
CA MET A 181 1.27 17.72 1.07
C MET A 181 0.67 18.84 1.88
N GLU A 182 1.26 20.02 1.78
CA GLU A 182 0.73 21.20 2.45
C GLU A 182 1.06 22.49 1.73
N ARG A 183 0.22 23.51 1.99
CA ARG A 183 0.54 24.88 1.65
C ARG A 183 1.36 25.51 2.78
N VAL A 184 2.49 26.13 2.45
CA VAL A 184 3.34 26.87 3.39
C VAL A 184 3.54 28.30 2.92
N LEU A 185 3.96 29.18 3.82
CA LEU A 185 4.24 30.59 3.52
C LEU A 185 5.73 30.89 3.33
N ASP A 186 6.61 30.02 3.84
CA ASP A 186 8.07 30.19 3.86
C ASP A 186 8.78 28.84 4.03
N ASP A 187 10.06 28.81 3.65
CA ASP A 187 10.90 27.61 3.69
C ASP A 187 11.19 27.17 5.14
N GLU A 188 11.22 28.10 6.10
CA GLU A 188 11.37 27.78 7.52
C GLU A 188 10.19 26.93 8.02
N SER A 189 8.97 27.17 7.52
CA SER A 189 7.79 26.38 7.84
C SER A 189 7.87 24.97 7.24
N GLU A 190 8.43 24.81 6.04
CA GLU A 190 8.72 23.48 5.47
C GLU A 190 9.69 22.71 6.36
N ALA A 191 10.78 23.35 6.78
CA ALA A 191 11.78 22.74 7.65
C ALA A 191 11.19 22.33 9.00
N ARG A 192 10.34 23.17 9.62
CA ARG A 192 9.64 22.85 10.86
C ARG A 192 8.72 21.63 10.71
N VAL A 193 7.94 21.57 9.64
CA VAL A 193 7.05 20.42 9.37
C VAL A 193 7.86 19.14 9.19
N LEU A 194 8.92 19.16 8.38
CA LEU A 194 9.79 17.99 8.17
C LEU A 194 10.43 17.52 9.49
N GLN A 195 10.90 18.46 10.32
CA GLN A 195 11.48 18.17 11.63
C GLN A 195 10.44 17.56 12.58
N ALA A 196 9.21 18.06 12.59
CA ALA A 196 8.12 17.52 13.41
C ALA A 196 7.78 16.08 13.01
N LEU A 197 7.65 15.81 11.71
CA LEU A 197 7.40 14.45 11.17
C LEU A 197 8.54 13.48 11.50
N GLU A 198 9.80 13.95 11.41
CA GLU A 198 10.98 13.16 11.76
C GLU A 198 11.03 12.85 13.26
N THR A 199 10.76 13.84 14.10
CA THR A 199 10.73 13.69 15.57
C THR A 199 9.61 12.74 16.00
N ALA A 200 8.46 12.77 15.32
CA ALA A 200 7.36 11.84 15.55
C ALA A 200 7.62 10.42 15.00
N GLY A 201 8.76 10.20 14.34
CA GLY A 201 9.17 8.88 13.84
C GLY A 201 8.46 8.43 12.57
N VAL A 202 7.79 9.34 11.84
CA VAL A 202 7.03 9.01 10.62
C VAL A 202 7.92 8.37 9.55
N PHE A 203 9.20 8.76 9.48
CA PHE A 203 10.15 8.24 8.49
C PHE A 203 10.91 6.97 8.93
N ASN A 204 10.71 6.50 10.16
CA ASN A 204 11.54 5.42 10.73
C ASN A 204 11.21 4.03 10.16
N SER A 205 9.99 3.84 9.67
CA SER A 205 9.51 2.55 9.13
C SER A 205 9.95 2.28 7.69
N GLY A 206 10.48 3.30 6.99
CA GLY A 206 10.81 3.24 5.56
C GLY A 206 9.62 3.30 4.61
N GLY A 207 8.37 3.31 5.11
CA GLY A 207 7.15 3.38 4.30
C GLY A 207 6.89 4.79 3.73
N LEU A 208 7.38 5.83 4.39
CA LEU A 208 7.36 7.22 3.91
C LEU A 208 8.78 7.79 3.97
N VAL A 209 9.15 8.58 2.95
CA VAL A 209 10.43 9.29 2.88
C VAL A 209 10.18 10.79 2.73
N LYS A 210 11.18 11.62 3.10
CA LYS A 210 11.07 13.09 3.05
C LYS A 210 10.68 13.60 1.65
N ASP A 211 11.16 12.96 0.58
CA ASP A 211 10.85 13.30 -0.82
C ASP A 211 9.37 13.12 -1.20
N LYS A 212 8.57 12.45 -0.36
CA LYS A 212 7.11 12.30 -0.55
C LYS A 212 6.31 13.30 0.29
N VAL A 213 6.96 14.25 0.93
CA VAL A 213 6.33 15.40 1.60
C VAL A 213 6.49 16.61 0.67
N LEU A 214 5.38 17.06 0.10
CA LEU A 214 5.36 18.07 -0.97
C LEU A 214 4.80 19.39 -0.46
N PHE A 215 5.54 20.47 -0.69
CA PHE A 215 5.16 21.82 -0.27
C PHE A 215 4.84 22.71 -1.46
N CYS A 216 3.91 23.65 -1.26
CA CYS A 216 3.56 24.65 -2.26
C CYS A 216 3.11 25.95 -1.58
N SER A 217 3.16 27.07 -2.31
CA SER A 217 2.76 28.37 -1.79
C SER A 217 1.26 28.68 -1.94
N THR A 218 0.53 27.87 -2.74
CA THR A 218 -0.88 28.13 -3.09
C THR A 218 -1.72 26.85 -3.04
N GLU A 219 -3.02 27.01 -2.74
CA GLU A 219 -4.00 25.91 -2.76
C GLU A 219 -4.14 25.29 -4.17
N ILE A 220 -3.98 26.12 -5.21
CA ILE A 220 -3.96 25.68 -6.61
C ILE A 220 -2.75 24.76 -6.86
N GLY A 221 -1.59 25.09 -6.29
CA GLY A 221 -0.39 24.26 -6.31
C GLY A 221 -0.64 22.88 -5.70
N ARG A 222 -1.28 22.80 -4.52
CA ARG A 222 -1.64 21.53 -3.87
C ARG A 222 -2.57 20.70 -4.76
N THR A 223 -3.61 21.33 -5.31
CA THR A 223 -4.54 20.68 -6.25
C THR A 223 -3.81 20.15 -7.50
N SER A 224 -2.81 20.90 -8.00
CA SER A 224 -1.98 20.47 -9.13
C SER A 224 -1.14 19.23 -8.79
N PHE A 225 -0.54 19.15 -7.60
CA PHE A 225 0.17 17.93 -7.16
C PHE A 225 -0.76 16.72 -7.16
N VAL A 226 -1.96 16.84 -6.58
CA VAL A 226 -2.92 15.74 -6.53
C VAL A 226 -3.27 15.26 -7.94
N ARG A 227 -3.52 16.19 -8.88
CA ARG A 227 -3.83 15.84 -10.27
C ARG A 227 -2.69 15.15 -11.01
N GLN A 228 -1.43 15.50 -10.73
CA GLN A 228 -0.27 14.90 -11.38
C GLN A 228 0.10 13.54 -10.78
N ILE A 229 -0.10 13.36 -9.47
CA ILE A 229 0.15 12.10 -8.78
C ILE A 229 -0.87 11.03 -9.19
N GLU A 230 -2.09 11.46 -9.53
CA GLU A 230 -3.24 10.61 -9.88
C GLU A 230 -3.49 9.54 -8.80
N PRO A 231 -3.76 9.94 -7.54
CA PRO A 231 -3.96 8.99 -6.48
C PRO A 231 -5.33 8.30 -6.57
N ASP A 232 -5.42 7.09 -6.02
CA ASP A 232 -6.70 6.41 -5.84
C ASP A 232 -7.51 7.04 -4.70
N TRP A 233 -6.80 7.58 -3.69
CA TRP A 233 -7.37 8.25 -2.52
C TRP A 233 -6.78 9.65 -2.29
N HIS A 234 -7.64 10.59 -1.93
CA HIS A 234 -7.23 11.91 -1.45
C HIS A 234 -7.90 12.24 -0.10
N ILE A 235 -7.11 12.69 0.87
CA ILE A 235 -7.56 13.07 2.21
C ILE A 235 -7.30 14.57 2.41
N ASP A 236 -8.34 15.36 2.67
CA ASP A 236 -8.22 16.81 2.86
C ASP A 236 -9.31 17.33 3.82
N THR A 237 -9.08 18.50 4.40
CA THR A 237 -10.01 19.26 5.26
C THR A 237 -10.73 20.38 4.51
N ASN A 238 -10.30 20.74 3.30
CA ASN A 238 -10.91 21.79 2.49
C ASN A 238 -12.00 21.21 1.54
N PRO A 239 -13.29 21.55 1.73
CA PRO A 239 -14.37 21.02 0.92
C PRO A 239 -14.35 21.50 -0.54
N GLU A 240 -13.75 22.66 -0.82
CA GLU A 240 -13.65 23.19 -2.19
C GLU A 240 -12.71 22.31 -3.03
N ILE A 241 -11.58 21.90 -2.46
CA ILE A 241 -10.62 21.01 -3.11
C ILE A 241 -11.25 19.64 -3.35
N SER A 242 -11.95 19.08 -2.36
CA SER A 242 -12.65 17.80 -2.53
C SER A 242 -13.68 17.86 -3.66
N THR A 243 -14.38 18.98 -3.80
CA THR A 243 -15.36 19.21 -4.88
C THR A 243 -14.68 19.31 -6.24
N GLN A 244 -13.57 20.05 -6.35
CA GLN A 244 -12.81 20.19 -7.59
C GLN A 244 -12.20 18.86 -8.07
N LEU A 245 -11.72 18.05 -7.11
CA LEU A 245 -11.04 16.78 -7.38
C LEU A 245 -11.99 15.58 -7.57
N ALA A 246 -13.27 15.71 -7.22
CA ALA A 246 -14.24 14.60 -7.24
C ALA A 246 -14.39 13.90 -8.59
N ARG A 247 -14.12 14.58 -9.70
CA ARG A 247 -14.17 13.96 -11.03
C ARG A 247 -12.88 13.23 -11.43
N PHE A 248 -11.78 13.47 -10.72
CA PHE A 248 -10.44 12.97 -11.06
C PHE A 248 -10.00 11.83 -10.12
N ILE A 249 -10.51 11.83 -8.88
CA ILE A 249 -10.08 10.91 -7.83
C ILE A 249 -11.16 9.89 -7.53
N LYS A 250 -10.78 8.61 -7.44
CA LYS A 250 -11.71 7.49 -7.24
C LYS A 250 -12.41 7.57 -5.89
N TYR A 251 -11.69 7.90 -4.83
CA TYR A 251 -12.22 8.03 -3.48
C TYR A 251 -11.59 9.21 -2.73
N GLN A 252 -12.37 9.88 -1.90
CA GLN A 252 -11.90 11.00 -1.11
C GLN A 252 -12.39 10.88 0.33
N LEU A 253 -11.56 11.27 1.28
CA LEU A 253 -11.95 11.44 2.67
C LEU A 253 -11.87 12.93 3.02
N HIS A 254 -13.03 13.51 3.27
CA HIS A 254 -13.13 14.85 3.83
C HIS A 254 -13.10 14.76 5.36
N VAL A 255 -12.09 15.36 5.98
CA VAL A 255 -11.96 15.42 7.44
C VAL A 255 -12.57 16.73 7.92
N SER A 256 -13.67 16.63 8.67
CA SER A 256 -14.37 17.79 9.22
C SER A 256 -15.14 17.44 10.47
N ALA A 257 -15.08 18.32 11.48
CA ALA A 257 -15.90 18.20 12.68
C ALA A 257 -17.41 18.31 12.39
N LEU A 258 -17.76 19.02 11.31
CA LEU A 258 -19.14 19.26 10.90
C LEU A 258 -19.53 18.29 9.80
N LYS A 259 -20.76 17.75 9.89
CA LYS A 259 -21.31 16.87 8.86
C LYS A 259 -21.76 17.73 7.66
N PRO A 260 -21.17 17.56 6.46
CA PRO A 260 -21.57 18.32 5.29
C PRO A 260 -22.96 17.88 4.81
N GLU A 261 -23.76 18.81 4.31
CA GLU A 261 -25.15 18.55 3.87
C GLU A 261 -25.22 17.70 2.60
N ARG A 262 -24.28 17.88 1.66
CA ARG A 262 -24.20 17.10 0.42
C ARG A 262 -22.76 16.97 -0.04
N THR A 263 -22.33 15.73 -0.27
CA THR A 263 -21.03 15.40 -0.86
C THR A 263 -21.23 14.51 -2.08
N ALA A 264 -20.27 14.53 -3.01
CA ALA A 264 -20.26 13.61 -4.13
C ALA A 264 -20.20 12.15 -3.64
N PRO A 265 -20.69 11.15 -4.40
CA PRO A 265 -20.79 9.77 -3.93
C PRO A 265 -19.43 9.11 -3.62
N ASN A 266 -18.34 9.65 -4.18
CA ASN A 266 -16.98 9.22 -3.90
C ASN A 266 -16.30 9.98 -2.75
N VAL A 267 -17.01 10.85 -2.04
CA VAL A 267 -16.48 11.65 -0.93
C VAL A 267 -17.09 11.14 0.39
N PHE A 268 -16.25 10.44 1.15
CA PHE A 268 -16.54 10.04 2.52
C PHE A 268 -16.26 11.20 3.48
N THR A 269 -16.94 11.21 4.62
CA THR A 269 -16.69 12.19 5.68
C THR A 269 -16.47 11.52 7.02
N SER A 270 -15.53 12.05 7.80
CA SER A 270 -15.23 11.63 9.16
C SER A 270 -14.73 12.84 9.97
N GLN A 271 -14.86 12.82 11.29
CA GLN A 271 -14.31 13.89 12.14
C GLN A 271 -12.78 13.83 12.21
N SER A 272 -12.23 12.64 12.00
CA SER A 272 -10.79 12.42 12.00
C SER A 272 -10.43 11.19 11.14
N ILE A 273 -9.14 11.07 10.80
CA ILE A 273 -8.63 9.92 10.05
C ILE A 273 -8.70 8.65 10.92
N GLU A 274 -8.42 8.77 12.21
CA GLU A 274 -8.51 7.71 13.19
C GLU A 274 -9.93 7.16 13.29
N GLN A 275 -10.93 8.04 13.38
CA GLN A 275 -12.34 7.63 13.41
C GLN A 275 -12.74 6.90 12.12
N PHE A 276 -12.24 7.33 10.96
CA PHE A 276 -12.54 6.68 9.68
C PHE A 276 -12.02 5.23 9.62
N PHE A 277 -10.86 4.99 10.24
CA PHE A 277 -10.21 3.67 10.33
C PHE A 277 -10.51 2.92 11.64
N GLY A 278 -11.36 3.45 12.53
CA GLY A 278 -11.83 2.77 13.73
C GLY A 278 -10.87 2.77 14.93
N CYS A 279 -9.97 3.76 15.01
CA CYS A 279 -8.97 3.96 16.06
C CYS A 279 -9.31 5.06 17.08
N ALA A 280 -10.57 5.55 17.09
CA ALA A 280 -11.01 6.62 17.99
C ALA A 280 -11.23 6.16 19.44
#